data_AF-A0A0G0IF85-F1
#
_entry.id   AF-A0A0G0IF85-F1
#
_cell.length_a   1.000
_cell.length_b   1.000
_cell.length_c   1.000
_cell.angle_alpha   90.00
_cell.angle_beta   90.00
_cell.angle_gamma   90.00
#
_symmetry.space_group_name_H-M   'P 1'
#
loop_
_entity.id
_entity.type
_entity.pdbx_description
1 polymer ?
#
loop_
_entity_poly.entity_id
_entity_poly.type
_entity_poly.pdbx_seq_one_letter_code
_entity_poly.pdbx_strand_id
1 'polypeptide(L)'
;MESFLGAALGTLFSFNVFASSDSNLPKTPDPVETISFSQPIKTETKFGEETETEETKIEFTTKYEDDPETEAGEESVAQEGQDGKKIKTYKITYYDGEEFSRELVSTTTEEPVDKIIKRGTKIVWKTLQTDDGEIRYWKKLKEQ
;
A
#
# COMPACT_ATOMS: atom_id res chain seq x y z
N MET A 1 -27.19 -22.91 -19.91
CA MET A 1 -28.16 -21.98 -20.54
C MET A 1 -27.31 -20.83 -21.06
N GLU A 2 -27.08 -20.59 -22.36
CA GLU A 2 -27.69 -20.98 -23.65
C GLU A 2 -26.53 -21.00 -24.70
N SER A 3 -26.17 -22.14 -25.31
CA SER A 3 -26.52 -22.66 -26.65
C SER A 3 -25.97 -21.89 -27.87
N PHE A 4 -25.13 -22.57 -28.69
CA PHE A 4 -25.17 -22.64 -30.17
C PHE A 4 -24.19 -23.78 -30.58
N LEU A 5 -24.67 -25.02 -30.81
CA LEU A 5 -25.08 -25.62 -32.09
C LEU A 5 -23.94 -25.75 -33.13
N GLY A 6 -23.57 -26.99 -33.48
CA GLY A 6 -22.50 -27.33 -34.43
C GLY A 6 -22.97 -27.75 -35.82
N ALA A 7 -22.00 -28.05 -36.70
CA ALA A 7 -22.05 -28.92 -37.90
C ALA A 7 -20.68 -28.75 -38.62
N ALA A 8 -19.82 -29.75 -38.80
CA ALA A 8 -19.90 -30.97 -39.60
C ALA A 8 -19.82 -30.76 -41.13
N LEU A 9 -18.98 -31.61 -41.74
CA LEU A 9 -18.91 -32.05 -43.14
C LEU A 9 -18.04 -31.24 -44.11
N GLY A 10 -16.91 -31.85 -44.46
CA GLY A 10 -16.12 -31.50 -45.63
C GLY A 10 -16.66 -32.13 -46.91
N THR A 11 -16.12 -31.67 -48.03
CA THR A 11 -16.19 -32.40 -49.31
C THR A 11 -14.97 -32.07 -50.16
N LEU A 12 -14.26 -33.12 -50.54
CA LEU A 12 -13.21 -33.17 -51.56
C LEU A 12 -13.81 -32.83 -52.94
N PHE A 13 -13.03 -32.25 -53.85
CA PHE A 13 -12.71 -32.88 -55.15
C PHE A 13 -11.75 -32.01 -55.97
N SER A 14 -10.63 -32.63 -56.34
CA SER A 14 -9.59 -32.10 -57.23
C SER A 14 -10.13 -31.95 -58.66
N PHE A 15 -9.74 -30.88 -59.35
CA PHE A 15 -9.80 -30.81 -60.82
C PHE A 15 -8.39 -30.70 -61.40
N ASN A 16 -8.10 -31.63 -62.32
CA ASN A 16 -6.82 -31.80 -62.97
C ASN A 16 -6.76 -30.99 -64.27
N VAL A 17 -5.52 -30.64 -64.64
CA VAL A 17 -5.07 -29.68 -65.66
C VAL A 17 -5.44 -30.09 -67.10
N PHE A 18 -5.61 -29.11 -67.99
CA PHE A 18 -5.34 -29.27 -69.43
C PHE A 18 -4.62 -28.04 -69.98
N ALA A 19 -3.50 -28.27 -70.68
CA ALA A 19 -2.62 -27.26 -71.27
C ALA A 19 -2.78 -27.18 -72.80
N SER A 20 -2.15 -26.16 -73.40
CA SER A 20 -1.95 -25.80 -74.83
C SER A 20 -2.85 -24.64 -75.28
N SER A 21 -2.43 -23.61 -76.02
CA SER A 21 -1.16 -23.26 -76.67
C SER A 21 -1.29 -21.83 -77.22
N ASP A 22 -0.23 -21.03 -77.05
CA ASP A 22 0.19 -19.83 -77.81
C ASP A 22 -0.80 -18.67 -78.13
N SER A 23 -0.59 -17.52 -77.48
CA SER A 23 -0.46 -16.21 -78.17
C SER A 23 -0.14 -15.07 -77.18
N ASN A 24 1.05 -14.48 -77.34
CA ASN A 24 1.49 -13.13 -76.96
C ASN A 24 0.92 -12.46 -75.68
N LEU A 25 1.75 -12.39 -74.63
CA LEU A 25 1.60 -11.43 -73.52
C LEU A 25 2.78 -10.42 -73.53
N PRO A 26 2.52 -9.10 -73.44
CA PRO A 26 3.57 -8.08 -73.38
C PRO A 26 4.37 -8.15 -72.08
N LYS A 27 5.68 -7.88 -72.20
CA LYS A 27 6.68 -7.80 -71.12
C LYS A 27 6.19 -7.01 -69.90
N THR A 28 6.27 -7.63 -68.74
CA THR A 28 6.20 -6.99 -67.42
C THR A 28 7.46 -6.14 -67.17
N PRO A 29 7.35 -4.87 -66.73
CA PRO A 29 8.46 -4.14 -66.15
C PRO A 29 8.83 -4.70 -64.77
N ASP A 30 10.09 -4.50 -64.41
CA ASP A 30 10.94 -5.18 -63.44
C ASP A 30 10.40 -5.37 -62.00
N PRO A 31 10.90 -6.38 -61.24
CA PRO A 31 10.42 -6.69 -59.89
C PRO A 31 10.66 -5.55 -58.90
N VAL A 32 9.63 -5.24 -58.12
CA VAL A 32 9.69 -4.35 -56.94
C VAL A 32 10.86 -4.75 -56.05
N GLU A 33 11.73 -3.79 -55.74
CA GLU A 33 12.84 -3.97 -54.82
C GLU A 33 12.32 -4.46 -53.46
N THR A 34 12.53 -5.75 -53.22
CA THR A 34 12.31 -6.36 -51.92
C THR A 34 13.38 -5.85 -50.97
N ILE A 35 12.99 -4.97 -50.04
CA ILE A 35 13.87 -4.56 -48.95
C ILE A 35 14.06 -5.78 -48.05
N SER A 36 15.20 -6.46 -48.21
CA SER A 36 15.61 -7.59 -47.37
C SER A 36 15.94 -7.10 -45.96
N PHE A 37 15.00 -7.28 -45.03
CA PHE A 37 15.24 -7.05 -43.60
C PHE A 37 16.04 -8.24 -43.03
N SER A 38 17.34 -8.29 -43.33
CA SER A 38 18.25 -9.36 -42.87
C SER A 38 18.87 -9.09 -41.50
N GLN A 39 18.24 -8.26 -40.66
CA GLN A 39 18.69 -8.04 -39.29
C GLN A 39 17.53 -8.32 -38.33
N PRO A 40 17.75 -9.05 -37.22
CA PRO A 40 16.73 -9.11 -36.18
C PRO A 40 16.49 -7.68 -35.70
N ILE A 41 15.23 -7.23 -35.70
CA ILE A 41 14.85 -5.99 -35.02
C ILE A 41 15.17 -6.16 -33.53
N LYS A 42 16.33 -5.67 -33.08
CA LYS A 42 16.70 -5.69 -31.67
C LYS A 42 16.01 -4.51 -31.00
N THR A 43 14.80 -4.74 -30.51
CA THR A 43 14.13 -3.80 -29.61
C THR A 43 14.76 -3.92 -28.21
N GLU A 44 15.55 -2.94 -27.78
CA GLU A 44 15.96 -2.82 -26.38
C GLU A 44 14.90 -2.04 -25.60
N THR A 45 14.00 -2.76 -24.93
CA THR A 45 13.09 -2.17 -23.96
C THR A 45 13.80 -2.08 -22.61
N LYS A 46 14.28 -0.89 -22.23
CA LYS A 46 14.81 -0.60 -20.90
C LYS A 46 13.67 -0.25 -19.94
N PHE A 47 12.94 -1.27 -19.51
CA PHE A 47 11.92 -1.12 -18.48
C PHE A 47 12.53 -1.50 -17.13
N GLY A 48 12.41 -0.60 -16.15
CA GLY A 48 12.85 -0.81 -14.77
C GLY A 48 11.66 -0.76 -13.81
N GLU A 49 11.71 -1.52 -12.74
CA GLU A 49 10.71 -1.51 -11.67
C GLU A 49 11.42 -1.36 -10.34
N GLU A 50 10.92 -0.43 -9.51
CA GLU A 50 11.40 -0.20 -8.15
C GLU A 50 10.22 -0.15 -7.20
N THR A 51 10.48 -0.54 -5.95
CA THR A 51 9.50 -0.45 -4.87
C THR A 51 9.97 0.60 -3.88
N GLU A 52 9.14 1.61 -3.66
CA GLU A 52 9.39 2.66 -2.67
C GLU A 52 8.40 2.52 -1.51
N THR A 53 8.92 2.58 -0.29
CA THR A 53 8.11 2.54 0.94
C THR A 53 8.16 3.88 1.65
N GLU A 54 6.99 4.48 1.87
CA GLU A 54 6.81 5.68 2.67
C GLU A 54 6.22 5.29 4.03
N GLU A 55 6.98 5.50 5.11
CA GLU A 55 6.51 5.32 6.49
C GLU A 55 6.15 6.68 7.09
N THR A 56 4.95 6.78 7.65
CA THR A 56 4.50 7.93 8.43
C THR A 56 4.15 7.48 9.85
N LYS A 57 4.82 8.07 10.84
CA LYS A 57 4.52 7.83 12.26
C LYS A 57 3.19 8.47 12.64
N ILE A 58 2.37 7.76 13.42
CA ILE A 58 1.12 8.27 14.00
C ILE A 58 1.32 8.33 15.51
N GLU A 59 1.42 9.53 16.07
CA GLU A 59 1.62 9.70 17.52
C GLU A 59 0.40 9.23 18.32
N PHE A 60 0.65 8.57 19.46
CA PHE A 60 -0.44 8.20 20.37
C PHE A 60 -0.98 9.43 21.12
N THR A 61 -2.24 9.36 21.52
CA THR A 61 -2.82 10.39 22.38
C THR A 61 -2.83 9.95 23.84
N THR A 62 -2.80 10.92 24.76
CA THR A 62 -2.94 10.64 26.20
C THR A 62 -4.35 11.01 26.65
N LYS A 63 -5.06 10.05 27.22
CA LYS A 63 -6.37 10.21 27.84
C LYS A 63 -6.24 10.12 29.35
N TYR A 64 -6.93 11.02 30.03
CA TYR A 64 -7.01 11.03 31.48
C TYR A 64 -8.36 10.50 31.92
N GLU A 65 -8.35 9.52 32.82
CA GLU A 65 -9.56 8.98 33.45
C GLU A 65 -9.53 9.28 34.94
N ASP A 66 -10.61 9.82 35.47
CA ASP A 66 -10.69 10.18 36.88
C ASP A 66 -11.11 8.93 37.68
N ASP A 67 -10.26 8.53 38.62
CA ASP A 67 -10.41 7.31 39.41
C ASP A 67 -10.74 7.67 40.87
N PRO A 68 -11.96 7.37 41.37
CA PRO A 68 -12.38 7.72 42.73
C PRO A 68 -11.83 6.77 43.80
N GLU A 69 -11.16 5.68 43.41
CA GLU A 69 -10.58 4.70 44.34
C GLU A 69 -9.16 5.10 44.76
N THR A 70 -8.44 5.78 43.86
CA THR A 70 -7.04 6.21 44.02
C THR A 70 -6.94 7.59 44.71
N GLU A 71 -5.95 7.77 45.59
CA GLU A 71 -5.73 9.01 46.36
C GLU A 71 -5.50 10.23 45.46
N ALA A 72 -6.06 11.38 45.85
CA ALA A 72 -5.92 12.62 45.12
C ALA A 72 -4.44 13.05 45.02
N GLY A 73 -3.96 13.21 43.78
CA GLY A 73 -2.56 13.56 43.48
C GLY A 73 -1.66 12.37 43.19
N GLU A 74 -2.18 11.14 43.23
CA GLU A 74 -1.53 9.97 42.64
C GLU A 74 -2.05 9.76 41.22
N GLU A 75 -1.13 9.49 40.30
CA GLU A 75 -1.41 9.16 38.91
C GLU A 75 -0.88 7.76 38.63
N SER A 76 -1.71 6.91 38.05
CA SER A 76 -1.33 5.56 37.65
C SER A 76 -1.54 5.37 36.17
N VAL A 77 -0.57 4.75 35.49
CA VAL A 77 -0.70 4.42 34.07
C VAL A 77 -1.52 3.14 33.98
N ALA A 78 -2.77 3.26 33.53
CA ALA A 78 -3.65 2.11 33.31
C ALA A 78 -3.35 1.41 31.99
N GLN A 79 -2.89 2.18 30.99
CA GLN A 79 -2.51 1.66 29.68
C GLN A 79 -1.34 2.46 29.12
N GLU A 80 -0.28 1.76 28.70
CA GLU A 80 0.82 2.39 27.98
C GLU A 80 0.39 2.76 26.56
N GLY A 81 0.78 3.95 26.11
CA GLY A 81 0.55 4.38 24.75
C GLY A 81 1.57 3.77 23.80
N GLN A 82 1.13 3.41 22.60
CA GLN A 82 2.01 2.93 21.54
C GLN A 82 1.75 3.73 20.28
N ASP A 83 2.82 4.25 19.69
CA ASP A 83 2.74 4.96 18.42
C ASP A 83 2.28 3.99 17.32
N GLY A 84 1.33 4.46 16.51
CA GLY A 84 0.93 3.78 15.30
C GLY A 84 1.87 4.12 14.15
N LYS A 85 1.67 3.46 13.01
CA LYS A 85 2.39 3.78 11.78
C LYS A 85 1.57 3.51 10.55
N LYS A 86 1.78 4.31 9.52
CA LYS A 86 1.18 4.13 8.20
C LYS A 86 2.29 3.87 7.19
N ILE A 87 2.23 2.72 6.54
CA ILE A 87 3.19 2.29 5.53
C ILE A 87 2.46 2.27 4.19
N LYS A 88 2.95 3.07 3.24
CA LYS A 88 2.48 3.02 1.85
C LYS A 88 3.59 2.43 0.99
N THR A 89 3.22 1.49 0.14
CA THR A 89 4.13 0.87 -0.81
C THR A 89 3.75 1.28 -2.21
N TYR A 90 4.68 1.94 -2.89
CA TYR A 90 4.56 2.39 -4.26
C TYR A 90 5.41 1.52 -5.16
N LYS A 91 4.85 1.15 -6.32
CA LYS A 91 5.58 0.52 -7.41
C LYS A 91 5.83 1.58 -8.47
N ILE A 92 7.09 1.89 -8.67
CA ILE A 92 7.56 2.89 -9.62
C ILE A 92 8.11 2.15 -10.83
N THR A 93 7.58 2.51 -11.98
CA THR A 93 7.98 1.99 -13.27
C THR A 93 8.81 3.04 -14.00
N TYR A 94 10.00 2.65 -14.44
CA TYR A 94 10.88 3.50 -15.24
C TYR A 94 10.93 3.02 -16.68
N TYR A 95 10.90 3.96 -17.63
CA TYR A 95 11.15 3.70 -19.04
C TYR A 95 12.30 4.58 -19.51
N ASP A 96 13.38 3.95 -19.99
CA ASP A 96 14.62 4.63 -20.40
C ASP A 96 15.24 5.55 -19.32
N GLY A 97 14.96 5.27 -18.04
CA GLY A 97 15.47 6.02 -16.89
C GLY A 97 14.57 7.16 -16.40
N GLU A 98 13.46 7.45 -17.09
CA GLU A 98 12.44 8.39 -16.64
C GLU A 98 11.29 7.67 -15.92
N GLU A 99 10.74 8.28 -14.87
CA GLU A 99 9.54 7.74 -14.19
C GLU A 99 8.37 7.74 -15.19
N PHE A 100 7.92 6.54 -15.56
CA PHE A 100 6.81 6.34 -16.48
C PHE A 100 5.48 6.24 -15.74
N SER A 101 5.46 5.58 -14.58
CA SER A 101 4.26 5.41 -13.76
C SER A 101 4.59 5.15 -12.30
N ARG A 102 3.73 5.65 -11.41
CA ARG A 102 3.77 5.39 -9.97
C ARG A 102 2.40 4.88 -9.53
N GLU A 103 2.36 3.66 -9.02
CA GLU A 103 1.14 3.02 -8.55
C GLU A 103 1.23 2.73 -7.04
N LEU A 104 0.17 3.04 -6.29
CA LEU A 104 0.03 2.63 -4.90
C LEU A 104 -0.41 1.16 -4.87
N VAL A 105 0.49 0.27 -4.45
CA VAL A 105 0.26 -1.18 -4.44
C VAL A 105 -0.35 -1.63 -3.12
N SER A 106 0.06 -1.01 -2.02
CA SER A 106 -0.40 -1.38 -0.69
C SER A 106 -0.41 -0.20 0.27
N THR A 107 -1.36 -0.23 1.20
CA THR A 107 -1.42 0.66 2.35
C THR A 107 -1.69 -0.17 3.59
N THR A 108 -0.72 -0.20 4.49
CA THR A 108 -0.84 -0.78 5.83
C THR A 108 -0.96 0.34 6.83
N THR A 109 -1.95 0.26 7.72
CA THR A 109 -2.11 1.20 8.83
C THR A 109 -2.16 0.41 10.13
N GLU A 110 -1.24 0.72 11.02
CA GLU A 110 -1.23 0.27 12.42
C GLU A 110 -1.76 1.43 13.27
N GLU A 111 -2.90 1.19 13.91
CA GLU A 111 -3.56 2.20 14.73
C GLU A 111 -2.74 2.47 16.01
N PRO A 112 -2.60 3.75 16.42
CA PRO A 112 -1.96 4.08 17.68
C PRO A 112 -2.82 3.57 18.85
N VAL A 113 -2.14 3.13 19.90
CA VAL A 113 -2.78 2.79 21.17
C VAL A 113 -2.69 4.00 22.09
N ASP A 114 -3.84 4.51 22.54
CA ASP A 114 -3.88 5.64 23.45
C ASP A 114 -3.24 5.29 24.81
N LYS A 115 -2.49 6.24 25.37
CA LYS A 115 -2.01 6.17 26.75
C LYS A 115 -3.14 6.56 27.69
N ILE A 116 -3.49 5.69 28.64
CA ILE A 116 -4.53 5.98 29.63
C ILE A 116 -3.87 6.21 30.98
N ILE A 117 -4.03 7.41 31.51
CA ILE A 117 -3.55 7.80 32.84
C ILE A 117 -4.76 7.98 33.75
N LYS A 118 -4.83 7.16 34.79
CA LYS A 118 -5.82 7.28 35.85
C LYS A 118 -5.36 8.29 36.88
N ARG A 119 -6.17 9.32 37.12
CA ARG A 119 -5.92 10.35 38.13
C ARG A 119 -6.77 10.06 39.35
N GLY A 120 -6.12 9.81 40.48
CA GLY A 120 -6.83 9.67 41.74
C GLY A 120 -7.58 10.94 42.11
N THR A 121 -8.84 10.79 42.52
CA THR A 121 -9.70 11.88 43.00
C THR A 121 -10.15 11.67 44.45
N LYS A 122 -9.73 10.59 45.09
CA LYS A 122 -10.11 10.26 46.46
C LYS A 122 -9.41 11.18 47.46
N ILE A 123 -10.19 11.98 48.17
CA ILE A 123 -9.69 12.84 49.24
C ILE A 123 -9.46 11.99 50.49
N VAL A 124 -8.20 11.79 50.88
CA VAL A 124 -7.83 11.13 52.14
C VAL A 124 -7.23 12.17 53.07
N TRP A 125 -7.93 12.46 54.17
CA TRP A 125 -7.46 13.38 55.19
C TRP A 125 -6.39 12.69 56.05
N LYS A 126 -5.20 13.28 56.07
CA LYS A 126 -4.07 12.90 56.92
C LYS A 126 -3.96 13.92 58.05
N THR A 127 -3.73 13.44 59.26
CA THR A 127 -3.55 14.25 60.46
C THR A 127 -2.09 14.19 60.90
N LEU A 128 -1.49 15.35 61.17
CA LEU A 128 -0.18 15.47 61.78
C LEU A 128 -0.31 16.22 63.10
N GLN A 129 0.32 15.68 64.15
CA GLN A 129 0.46 16.33 65.44
C GLN A 129 1.75 17.16 65.42
N THR A 130 1.61 18.47 65.57
CA THR A 130 2.73 19.43 65.66
C THR A 130 2.67 20.12 67.03
N ASP A 131 3.77 20.70 67.51
CA ASP A 131 3.81 21.47 68.78
C ASP A 131 2.77 22.60 68.84
N ASP A 132 2.35 23.13 67.68
CA ASP A 132 1.35 24.19 67.53
C ASP A 132 -0.11 23.69 67.40
N GLY A 133 -0.33 22.37 67.29
CA GLY A 133 -1.67 21.75 67.19
C GLY A 133 -1.85 20.66 66.12
N GLU A 134 -3.10 20.23 65.91
CA GLU A 134 -3.47 19.24 64.87
C GLU A 134 -3.59 19.92 63.50
N ILE A 135 -2.82 19.43 62.53
CA ILE A 135 -2.90 19.85 61.13
C ILE A 135 -3.57 18.75 60.31
N ARG A 136 -4.64 19.10 59.59
CA ARG A 136 -5.31 18.24 58.61
C ARG A 136 -4.93 18.64 57.20
N TYR A 137 -4.48 17.67 56.41
CA TYR A 137 -4.10 17.89 55.02
C TYR A 137 -4.52 16.69 54.18
N TRP A 138 -4.87 16.92 52.92
CA TRP A 138 -5.27 15.87 51.98
C TRP A 138 -4.38 15.81 50.73
N LYS A 139 -3.49 16.81 50.58
CA LYS A 139 -2.52 16.89 49.49
C LYS A 139 -1.11 16.74 50.07
N LYS A 140 -0.26 15.93 49.44
CA LYS A 140 1.14 15.74 49.86
C LYS A 140 1.81 17.11 50.04
N LEU A 141 2.28 17.39 51.24
CA LEU A 141 3.12 18.56 51.51
C LEU A 141 4.44 18.33 50.75
N LYS A 142 4.84 19.28 49.90
CA LYS A 142 6.17 19.22 49.28
C LYS A 142 7.18 19.43 50.39
N GLU A 143 7.94 18.39 50.70
CA GLU A 143 9.16 18.52 51.51
C GLU A 143 10.12 19.42 50.72
N GLN A 144 10.61 20.50 51.35
CA GLN A 144 11.59 21.41 50.75
C GLN A 144 13.01 20.90 50.91
#